data_AF-A0A1E5SHZ9-F1
#
_entry.id   AF-A0A1E5SHZ9-F1
#
_cell.length_a   1.000
_cell.length_b   1.000
_cell.length_c   1.000
_cell.angle_alpha   90.00
_cell.angle_beta   90.00
_cell.angle_gamma   90.00
#
_symmetry.space_group_name_H-M   'P 1'
#
loop_
_entity.id
_entity.type
_entity.pdbx_description
1 polymer ?
#
loop_
_entity_poly.entity_id
_entity_poly.type
_entity_poly.pdbx_seq_one_letter_code
_entity_poly.pdbx_strand_id
1 'polypeptide(L)'
;MRASLCCGILCLMSFSMFSQDILGKWKTIDNETNKEKSIIEIYEKDGKVFGKIIEILNPKKKEALCRKCEGDEKDKPVLGLVLIKNMEKDGDYYNNGTIFNPENGKKYNCRLKLEEKNVLQVRGYISFLYATQYWKRIVD
;
A
#
# COMPACT_ATOMS: atom_id res chain seq x y z
N MET A 1 -20.63 7.45 64.47
CA MET A 1 -20.45 6.78 63.15
C MET A 1 -20.30 7.87 62.10
N ARG A 2 -19.09 8.08 61.58
CA ARG A 2 -18.84 8.99 60.44
C ARG A 2 -18.00 8.21 59.43
N ALA A 3 -18.67 7.61 58.46
CA ALA A 3 -18.00 6.97 57.33
C ALA A 3 -17.70 8.07 56.30
N SER A 4 -16.45 8.52 56.26
CA SER A 4 -15.97 9.43 55.22
C SER A 4 -15.88 8.64 53.91
N LEU A 5 -16.76 8.98 52.96
CA LEU A 5 -16.79 8.42 51.62
C LEU A 5 -15.68 9.10 50.79
N CYS A 6 -14.51 8.46 50.69
CA CYS A 6 -13.48 8.88 49.74
C CYS A 6 -13.98 8.60 48.32
N CYS A 7 -14.45 9.65 47.64
CA CYS A 7 -14.78 9.62 46.22
C CYS A 7 -13.47 9.53 45.42
N GLY A 8 -13.06 8.31 45.07
CA GLY A 8 -11.92 8.06 44.20
C GLY A 8 -12.27 8.47 42.76
N ILE A 9 -11.77 9.62 42.31
CA ILE A 9 -11.81 10.03 40.90
C ILE A 9 -10.92 9.09 40.10
N LEU A 10 -11.54 8.21 39.32
CA LEU A 10 -10.87 7.32 38.37
C LEU A 10 -10.59 8.12 37.09
N CYS A 11 -9.39 8.68 36.96
CA CYS A 11 -8.93 9.32 35.73
C CYS A 11 -8.76 8.26 34.62
N LEU A 12 -9.75 8.17 33.73
CA LEU A 12 -9.65 7.41 32.49
C LEU A 12 -8.70 8.16 31.53
N MET A 13 -7.43 7.76 31.51
CA MET A 13 -6.52 8.21 30.44
C MET A 13 -6.94 7.53 29.13
N SER A 14 -7.57 8.28 28.24
CA SER A 14 -7.84 7.84 26.88
C SER A 14 -6.53 7.78 26.11
N PHE A 15 -5.92 6.59 26.06
CA PHE A 15 -4.84 6.31 25.12
C PHE A 15 -5.42 6.33 23.71
N SER A 16 -5.19 7.43 22.99
CA SER A 16 -5.48 7.50 21.57
C SER A 16 -4.48 6.57 20.87
N MET A 17 -4.93 5.37 20.50
CA MET A 17 -4.16 4.50 19.63
C MET A 17 -4.14 5.13 18.24
N PHE A 18 -3.02 5.78 17.88
CA PHE A 18 -2.77 6.17 16.50
C PHE A 18 -2.69 4.89 15.66
N SER A 19 -3.79 4.57 14.97
CA SER A 19 -3.80 3.51 13.97
C SER A 19 -2.71 3.81 12.94
N GLN A 20 -1.71 2.93 12.85
CA GLN A 20 -0.67 3.05 11.83
C GLN A 20 -1.30 2.75 10.47
N ASP A 21 -1.25 3.73 9.57
CA ASP A 21 -1.90 3.61 8.27
C ASP A 21 -0.91 3.22 7.14
N ILE A 22 -1.43 2.71 6.03
CA ILE A 22 -0.67 2.29 4.85
C ILE A 22 -0.24 3.47 3.97
N LEU A 23 -0.75 4.68 4.24
CA LEU A 23 -0.39 5.88 3.48
C LEU A 23 1.11 6.19 3.61
N GLY A 24 1.67 6.80 2.58
CA GLY A 24 3.08 7.20 2.50
C GLY A 24 3.87 6.49 1.40
N LYS A 25 5.20 6.57 1.49
CA LYS A 25 6.11 6.08 0.44
C LYS A 25 6.64 4.69 0.76
N TRP A 26 6.63 3.82 -0.25
CA TRP A 26 6.97 2.42 -0.13
C TRP A 26 7.94 1.99 -1.21
N LYS A 27 9.00 1.30 -0.81
CA LYS A 27 9.97 0.70 -1.70
C LYS A 27 9.55 -0.72 -2.07
N THR A 28 9.47 -0.99 -3.38
CA THR A 28 9.18 -2.33 -3.90
C THR A 28 10.47 -3.14 -4.04
N ILE A 29 10.41 -4.44 -3.74
CA ILE A 29 11.52 -5.37 -3.87
C ILE A 29 11.16 -6.43 -4.91
N ASP A 30 12.09 -6.72 -5.81
CA ASP A 30 11.98 -7.80 -6.77
C ASP A 30 12.19 -9.15 -6.06
N ASN A 31 11.18 -10.03 -6.05
CA ASN A 31 11.26 -11.28 -5.29
C ASN A 31 12.30 -12.28 -5.84
N GLU A 32 12.68 -12.19 -7.12
CA GLU A 32 13.66 -13.10 -7.74
C GLU A 32 15.09 -12.64 -7.49
N THR A 33 15.33 -11.33 -7.64
CA THR A 33 16.68 -10.74 -7.57
C THR A 33 16.99 -10.07 -6.25
N ASN A 34 15.99 -9.90 -5.37
CA ASN A 34 16.05 -9.13 -4.12
C ASN A 34 16.51 -7.67 -4.31
N LYS A 35 16.33 -7.11 -5.51
CA LYS A 35 16.73 -5.74 -5.84
C LYS A 35 15.57 -4.78 -5.68
N GLU A 36 15.89 -3.57 -5.24
CA GLU A 36 14.94 -2.46 -5.17
C GLU A 36 14.52 -2.02 -6.59
N LYS A 37 13.22 -1.88 -6.84
CA LYS A 37 12.71 -1.53 -8.19
C LYS A 37 12.24 -0.08 -8.29
N SER A 38 11.28 0.29 -7.43
CA SER A 38 10.56 1.56 -7.52
C SER A 38 10.13 2.05 -6.15
N ILE A 39 9.81 3.35 -6.06
CA ILE A 39 9.11 3.95 -4.93
C ILE A 39 7.66 4.23 -5.34
N ILE A 40 6.74 3.72 -4.53
CA ILE A 40 5.30 3.90 -4.69
C ILE A 40 4.79 4.82 -3.58
N GLU A 41 4.09 5.88 -3.96
CA GLU A 41 3.32 6.69 -3.03
C GLU A 41 1.91 6.12 -2.92
N ILE A 42 1.53 5.71 -1.72
CA ILE A 42 0.17 5.30 -1.38
C ILE A 42 -0.54 6.50 -0.74
N TYR A 43 -1.69 6.87 -1.32
CA TYR A 43 -2.45 8.05 -0.94
C TYR A 43 -3.95 7.76 -0.95
N GLU A 44 -4.71 8.56 -0.22
CA GLU A 44 -6.17 8.54 -0.23
C GLU A 44 -6.71 9.62 -1.17
N LYS A 45 -7.76 9.28 -1.91
CA LYS A 45 -8.55 10.21 -2.71
C LYS A 45 -10.00 9.75 -2.71
N ASP A 46 -10.93 10.66 -2.41
CA ASP A 46 -12.38 10.40 -2.41
C ASP A 46 -12.76 9.17 -1.55
N GLY A 47 -12.12 9.01 -0.38
CA GLY A 47 -12.36 7.90 0.55
C GLY A 47 -11.83 6.54 0.09
N LYS A 48 -11.07 6.47 -1.01
CA LYS A 48 -10.41 5.26 -1.51
C LYS A 48 -8.90 5.42 -1.55
N VAL A 49 -8.19 4.32 -1.40
CA VAL A 49 -6.73 4.29 -1.44
C VAL A 49 -6.20 3.91 -2.83
N PHE A 50 -5.16 4.62 -3.25
CA PHE A 50 -4.47 4.50 -4.52
C PHE A 50 -2.96 4.40 -4.31
N GLY A 51 -2.23 3.96 -5.34
CA GLY A 51 -0.77 3.85 -5.30
C GLY A 51 -0.14 4.21 -6.63
N LYS A 52 0.77 5.19 -6.63
CA LYS A 52 1.42 5.74 -7.84
C LYS A 52 2.92 5.51 -7.83
N ILE A 53 3.49 5.14 -8.98
CA ILE A 53 4.94 5.08 -9.16
C ILE A 53 5.49 6.50 -9.19
N ILE A 54 6.23 6.89 -8.15
CA ILE A 54 6.86 8.22 -8.05
C ILE A 54 8.35 8.19 -8.39
N GLU A 55 8.99 7.01 -8.33
CA GLU A 55 10.39 6.85 -8.70
C GLU A 55 10.67 5.44 -9.25
N ILE A 56 11.55 5.35 -10.25
CA ILE A 56 12.13 4.10 -10.75
C ILE A 56 13.62 4.11 -10.41
N LEU A 57 14.05 3.16 -9.59
CA LEU A 57 15.41 3.10 -9.03
C LEU A 57 16.43 2.56 -10.04
N ASN A 58 15.98 1.74 -10.99
CA ASN A 58 16.85 1.27 -12.07
C ASN A 58 17.01 2.37 -13.15
N PRO A 59 18.21 2.96 -13.33
CA PRO A 59 18.42 4.04 -14.28
C PRO A 59 18.10 3.64 -15.73
N LYS A 60 18.31 2.37 -16.09
CA LYS A 60 18.02 1.85 -17.43
C LYS A 60 16.52 1.73 -17.73
N LYS A 61 15.66 1.83 -16.71
CA LYS A 61 14.20 1.69 -16.84
C LYS A 61 13.45 3.00 -16.58
N LYS A 62 14.14 4.13 -16.35
CA LYS A 62 13.48 5.42 -16.03
C LYS A 62 12.49 5.89 -17.09
N GLU A 63 12.78 5.61 -18.36
CA GLU A 63 11.94 5.96 -19.52
C GLU A 63 11.13 4.77 -20.05
N ALA A 64 11.01 3.68 -19.27
CA ALA A 64 10.27 2.51 -19.71
C ALA A 64 8.81 2.88 -19.99
N LEU A 65 8.31 2.46 -21.15
CA LEU A 65 6.90 2.58 -21.53
C LEU A 65 6.18 1.27 -21.21
N CYS A 66 4.89 1.36 -20.84
CA CYS A 66 4.07 0.17 -20.63
C CYS A 66 3.59 -0.42 -21.96
N ARG A 67 4.48 -1.13 -22.66
CA ARG A 67 4.19 -1.72 -23.98
C ARG A 67 3.16 -2.85 -23.94
N LYS A 68 3.08 -3.57 -22.82
CA LYS A 68 2.12 -4.67 -22.62
C LYS A 68 0.79 -4.19 -22.04
N CYS A 69 0.68 -2.92 -21.66
CA CYS A 69 -0.59 -2.34 -21.25
C CYS A 69 -1.59 -2.29 -22.42
N GLU A 70 -2.86 -2.27 -22.07
CA GLU A 70 -3.96 -1.98 -22.98
C GLU A 70 -4.69 -0.71 -22.53
N GLY A 71 -5.57 -0.18 -23.37
CA GLY A 71 -6.38 1.00 -23.05
C GLY A 71 -5.54 2.24 -22.77
N ASP A 72 -5.97 3.01 -21.77
CA ASP A 72 -5.36 4.30 -21.45
C ASP A 72 -3.92 4.17 -20.97
N GLU A 73 -3.50 3.06 -20.39
CA GLU A 73 -2.15 2.87 -19.90
C GLU A 73 -1.15 2.44 -21.00
N LYS A 74 -1.64 2.09 -22.20
CA LYS A 74 -0.80 1.65 -23.32
C LYS A 74 0.17 2.74 -23.76
N ASP A 75 1.44 2.35 -23.92
CA ASP A 75 2.55 3.21 -24.37
C ASP A 75 2.81 4.45 -23.50
N LYS A 76 2.19 4.55 -22.31
CA LYS A 76 2.51 5.59 -21.33
C LYS A 76 3.80 5.27 -20.57
N PRO A 77 4.54 6.29 -20.11
CA PRO A 77 5.65 6.10 -19.19
C PRO A 77 5.19 5.31 -17.96
N VAL A 78 5.98 4.32 -17.55
CA VAL A 78 5.73 3.54 -16.33
C VAL A 78 5.82 4.46 -15.11
N LEU A 79 6.78 5.38 -15.12
CA LEU A 79 6.84 6.44 -14.12
C LEU A 79 5.56 7.27 -14.16
N GLY A 80 4.92 7.43 -13.00
CA GLY A 80 3.68 8.17 -12.85
C GLY A 80 2.40 7.34 -13.01
N LEU A 81 2.47 6.06 -13.41
CA LEU A 81 1.29 5.20 -13.44
C LEU A 81 0.73 4.96 -12.03
N VAL A 82 -0.59 4.97 -11.93
CA VAL A 82 -1.33 4.57 -10.74
C VAL A 82 -1.60 3.07 -10.83
N LEU A 83 -0.80 2.26 -10.14
CA LEU A 83 -0.92 0.80 -10.16
C LEU A 83 -1.98 0.28 -9.19
N ILE A 84 -2.11 0.87 -8.00
CA ILE A 84 -3.12 0.48 -7.02
C ILE A 84 -4.31 1.42 -7.18
N LYS A 85 -5.51 0.88 -7.34
CA LYS A 85 -6.73 1.68 -7.55
C LYS A 85 -7.89 1.16 -6.69
N ASN A 86 -8.68 2.10 -6.15
CA ASN A 86 -9.98 1.87 -5.52
C ASN A 86 -9.94 0.91 -4.32
N MET A 87 -8.89 0.95 -3.51
CA MET A 87 -8.80 0.13 -2.31
C MET A 87 -9.70 0.71 -1.22
N GLU A 88 -10.44 -0.14 -0.53
CA GLU A 88 -11.36 0.24 0.54
C GLU A 88 -10.90 -0.40 1.85
N LYS A 89 -11.05 0.31 2.96
CA LYS A 89 -10.69 -0.21 4.28
C LYS A 89 -11.70 -1.28 4.71
N ASP A 90 -11.20 -2.44 5.12
CA ASP A 90 -11.98 -3.56 5.65
C ASP A 90 -11.23 -4.17 6.85
N GLY A 91 -11.67 -3.80 8.06
CA GLY A 91 -11.02 -4.21 9.30
C GLY A 91 -9.55 -3.76 9.39
N ASP A 92 -8.62 -4.72 9.45
CA ASP A 92 -7.18 -4.49 9.55
C ASP A 92 -6.46 -4.40 8.19
N TYR A 93 -7.18 -4.61 7.08
CA TYR A 93 -6.62 -4.56 5.73
C TYR A 93 -7.41 -3.61 4.82
N TYR A 94 -6.95 -3.49 3.58
CA TYR A 94 -7.67 -2.86 2.49
C TYR A 94 -7.91 -3.87 1.38
N ASN A 95 -9.11 -3.89 0.78
CA ASN A 95 -9.52 -4.81 -0.28
C ASN A 95 -10.39 -4.10 -1.35
N ASN A 96 -11.16 -4.86 -2.14
CA ASN A 96 -12.07 -4.43 -3.22
C ASN A 96 -11.44 -3.66 -4.39
N GLY A 97 -10.20 -3.20 -4.24
CA GLY A 97 -9.43 -2.56 -5.28
C GLY A 97 -8.57 -3.54 -6.09
N THR A 98 -7.76 -2.94 -6.96
CA THR A 98 -6.91 -3.69 -7.89
C THR A 98 -5.48 -3.18 -7.87
N ILE A 99 -4.56 -4.06 -8.24
CA ILE A 99 -3.17 -3.73 -8.55
C ILE A 99 -2.86 -4.10 -10.00
N PHE A 100 -2.25 -3.17 -10.72
CA PHE A 100 -1.83 -3.32 -12.10
C PHE A 100 -0.31 -3.55 -12.19
N ASN A 101 0.12 -4.54 -12.96
CA ASN A 101 1.54 -4.82 -13.20
C ASN A 101 1.98 -4.37 -14.61
N PRO A 102 2.79 -3.30 -14.75
CA PRO A 102 3.24 -2.81 -16.05
C PRO A 102 4.18 -3.77 -16.80
N GLU A 103 4.85 -4.70 -16.10
CA GLU A 103 5.79 -5.65 -16.73
C GLU A 103 5.09 -6.77 -17.50
N ASN A 104 3.81 -7.04 -17.19
CA ASN A 104 3.00 -8.04 -17.87
C ASN A 104 1.66 -7.54 -18.41
N GLY A 105 1.29 -6.28 -18.14
CA GLY A 105 0.06 -5.67 -18.64
C GLY A 105 -1.21 -6.13 -17.95
N LYS A 106 -1.12 -6.88 -16.84
CA LYS A 106 -2.27 -7.49 -16.19
C LYS A 106 -2.70 -6.76 -14.92
N LYS A 107 -4.00 -6.81 -14.65
CA LYS A 107 -4.65 -6.29 -13.45
C LYS A 107 -5.08 -7.46 -12.55
N TYR A 108 -4.92 -7.28 -11.25
CA TYR A 108 -5.21 -8.28 -10.23
C TYR A 108 -6.08 -7.68 -9.15
N ASN A 109 -6.97 -8.47 -8.54
CA ASN A 109 -7.60 -8.07 -7.29
C ASN A 109 -6.51 -7.93 -6.23
N CYS A 110 -6.61 -6.94 -5.36
CA CYS A 110 -5.56 -6.62 -4.41
C CYS A 110 -6.07 -6.63 -2.97
N ARG A 111 -5.21 -7.09 -2.06
CA ARG A 111 -5.32 -6.84 -0.63
C ARG A 111 -4.03 -6.19 -0.13
N LEU A 112 -4.17 -5.13 0.64
CA LEU A 112 -3.06 -4.46 1.32
C LEU A 112 -3.21 -4.62 2.83
N LYS A 113 -2.14 -5.02 3.51
CA LYS A 113 -2.13 -5.12 4.98
C LYS A 113 -0.79 -4.66 5.52
N LEU A 114 -0.82 -3.85 6.56
CA LEU A 114 0.37 -3.50 7.31
C LEU A 114 0.70 -4.68 8.25
N GLU A 115 1.73 -5.45 7.94
CA GLU A 115 2.17 -6.59 8.77
C GLU A 115 2.98 -6.10 9.97
N GLU A 116 3.82 -5.10 9.72
CA GLU A 116 4.58 -4.37 10.74
C GLU A 116 4.57 -2.89 10.37
N LYS A 117 4.95 -2.01 11.31
CA LYS A 117 4.99 -0.55 11.12
C LYS A 117 5.58 -0.10 9.77
N ASN A 118 6.63 -0.78 9.32
CA ASN A 118 7.39 -0.46 8.11
C ASN A 118 7.37 -1.57 7.04
N VAL A 119 6.45 -2.54 7.15
CA VAL A 119 6.33 -3.66 6.20
C VAL A 119 4.89 -3.77 5.70
N LEU A 120 4.70 -3.45 4.42
CA LEU A 120 3.41 -3.57 3.75
C LEU A 120 3.34 -4.90 2.99
N GLN A 121 2.38 -5.74 3.34
CA GLN A 121 1.99 -6.87 2.53
C GLN A 121 1.11 -6.39 1.38
N VAL A 122 1.54 -6.70 0.15
CA VAL A 122 0.81 -6.44 -1.09
C VAL A 122 0.49 -7.78 -1.73
N ARG A 123 -0.77 -8.20 -1.65
CA ARG A 123 -1.21 -9.50 -2.19
C ARG A 123 -2.11 -9.30 -3.41
N GLY A 124 -1.74 -9.91 -4.52
CA GLY A 124 -2.50 -9.94 -5.76
C GLY A 124 -3.15 -11.29 -5.99
N TYR A 125 -4.38 -11.30 -6.51
CA TYR A 125 -5.18 -12.51 -6.72
C TYR A 125 -5.59 -12.70 -8.19
N ILE A 126 -5.62 -13.96 -8.62
CA ILE A 126 -6.34 -14.45 -9.80
C ILE A 126 -7.27 -15.57 -9.31
N SER A 127 -8.56 -15.27 -9.19
CA SER A 127 -9.51 -16.19 -8.54
C SER A 127 -8.99 -16.62 -7.15
N PHE A 128 -8.83 -17.92 -6.88
CA PHE A 128 -8.31 -18.45 -5.60
C PHE A 128 -6.78 -18.46 -5.49
N LEU A 129 -6.05 -18.26 -6.59
CA LEU A 129 -4.58 -18.21 -6.58
C LEU A 129 -4.11 -16.80 -6.21
N TYR A 130 -3.02 -16.72 -5.43
CA TYR A 130 -2.45 -15.44 -5.03
C TYR A 130 -0.93 -15.46 -5.00
N ALA A 131 -0.36 -14.26 -5.16
CA ALA A 131 1.05 -13.98 -4.91
C ALA A 131 1.17 -12.80 -3.96
N THR A 132 2.20 -12.82 -3.12
CA THR A 132 2.44 -11.77 -2.11
C THR A 132 3.81 -11.14 -2.33
N GLN A 133 3.87 -9.82 -2.22
CA GLN A 133 5.09 -9.04 -2.09
C GLN A 133 5.10 -8.30 -0.76
N TYR A 134 6.29 -8.00 -0.28
CA TYR A 134 6.50 -7.19 0.91
C TYR A 134 7.27 -5.94 0.52
N TRP A 135 6.65 -4.79 0.74
CA TRP A 135 7.26 -3.49 0.48
C TRP A 135 7.76 -2.88 1.78
N LYS A 136 8.84 -2.11 1.69
CA LYS A 136 9.48 -1.47 2.84
C LYS A 136 9.13 0.01 2.87
N ARG A 137 8.70 0.52 4.02
CA ARG A 137 8.40 1.94 4.18
C ARG A 137 9.68 2.75 4.00
N ILE A 138 9.60 3.86 3.27
CA ILE A 138 10.66 4.87 3.30
C ILE A 138 10.46 5.67 4.59
N VAL A 139 11.45 5.61 5.46
CA VAL A 139 11.53 6.41 6.68
C VAL A 139 12.56 7.49 6.38
N ASP A 140 12.10 8.74 6.31
CA ASP A 140 12.99 9.90 6.21
C ASP A 140 13.72 10.14 7.54
#